data_AF-A0A6B3GHU9-F1
#
_entry.id   AF-A0A6B3GHU9-F1
#
_cell.length_a   1.000
_cell.length_b   1.000
_cell.length_c   1.000
_cell.angle_alpha   90.00
_cell.angle_beta   90.00
_cell.angle_gamma   90.00
#
_symmetry.space_group_name_H-M   'P 1'
#
loop_
_entity.id
_entity.type
_entity.pdbx_description
1 polymer ?
#
loop_
_entity_poly.entity_id
_entity_poly.type
_entity_poly.pdbx_seq_one_letter_code
_entity_poly.pdbx_strand_id
1 'polypeptide(L)'
;LTHQVLVNSKYIDYSGQLTDADFTDRGDGTFEVTAPDKLGVWKVYLKSTDGKGNVGIETKSFTVVPPKVDGVNLASGKPAEASSFQPDSVGCPCPAANAVDGSFDTRWASEWADQQ
;
A
#
# COMPACT_ATOMS: atom_id res chain seq x y z
N LEU A 1 -3.01 -14.98 27.22
CA LEU A 1 -1.97 -14.87 26.16
C LEU A 1 -1.50 -13.42 26.16
N THR A 2 -0.29 -13.15 25.69
CA THR A 2 0.18 -11.79 25.43
C THR A 2 0.41 -11.64 23.94
N HIS A 3 -0.22 -10.63 23.33
CA HIS A 3 -0.17 -10.39 21.90
C HIS A 3 0.70 -9.18 21.58
N GLN A 4 1.40 -9.24 20.45
CA GLN A 4 2.21 -8.15 19.89
C GLN A 4 1.99 -8.14 18.38
N VAL A 5 1.61 -6.98 17.83
CA VAL A 5 1.49 -6.79 16.38
C VAL A 5 2.69 -5.99 15.89
N LEU A 6 3.41 -6.54 14.92
CA LEU A 6 4.59 -5.94 14.32
C LEU A 6 4.39 -5.78 12.81
N VAL A 7 4.99 -4.76 12.20
CA VAL A 7 4.98 -4.55 10.75
C VAL A 7 6.40 -4.36 10.19
N ASN A 8 6.60 -4.64 8.89
CA ASN A 8 7.77 -4.18 8.14
C ASN A 8 7.44 -3.74 6.70
N SER A 9 8.28 -2.84 6.20
CA SER A 9 8.19 -2.18 4.89
C SER A 9 9.02 -2.89 3.80
N LYS A 10 9.21 -4.21 3.90
CA LYS A 10 10.16 -4.96 3.07
C LYS A 10 9.92 -4.82 1.56
N TYR A 11 8.68 -4.59 1.15
CA TYR A 11 8.28 -4.40 -0.25
C TYR A 11 8.16 -2.93 -0.68
N ILE A 12 8.56 -1.98 0.18
CA ILE A 12 8.45 -0.53 -0.04
C ILE A 12 9.84 0.12 -0.07
N ASP A 13 10.70 -0.22 0.88
CA ASP A 13 12.06 0.33 1.01
C ASP A 13 13.11 -0.72 1.40
N TYR A 14 12.78 -2.00 1.22
CA TYR A 14 13.62 -3.16 1.53
C TYR A 14 14.00 -3.33 3.01
N SER A 15 13.50 -2.49 3.93
CA SER A 15 13.73 -2.66 5.36
C SER A 15 13.08 -3.95 5.89
N GLY A 16 13.87 -4.78 6.55
CA GLY A 16 13.39 -5.95 7.28
C GLY A 16 13.11 -5.68 8.77
N GLN A 17 13.25 -4.43 9.22
CA GLN A 17 13.04 -4.07 10.62
C GLN A 17 11.57 -4.27 11.00
N LEU A 18 11.34 -4.99 12.09
CA LEU A 18 10.03 -5.12 12.71
C LEU A 18 9.82 -3.94 13.66
N THR A 19 8.73 -3.20 13.46
CA THR A 19 8.28 -2.12 14.36
C THR A 19 6.92 -2.48 14.94
N ASP A 20 6.69 -2.16 16.21
CA ASP A 20 5.35 -2.30 16.81
C ASP A 20 4.33 -1.46 16.05
N ALA A 21 3.13 -2.01 15.87
CA ALA A 21 1.98 -1.32 15.33
C ALA A 21 0.95 -1.09 16.43
N ASP A 22 0.27 0.07 16.42
CA ASP A 22 -0.86 0.29 17.31
C ASP A 22 -1.99 -0.67 16.97
N PHE A 23 -2.53 -1.37 17.97
CA PHE A 23 -3.59 -2.35 17.77
C PHE A 23 -4.54 -2.45 18.97
N THR A 24 -5.74 -2.94 18.72
CA THR A 24 -6.72 -3.35 19.73
C THR A 24 -7.05 -4.83 19.52
N ASP A 25 -6.80 -5.66 20.54
CA ASP A 25 -7.31 -7.03 20.62
C ASP A 25 -8.82 -6.98 20.93
N ARG A 26 -9.63 -7.61 20.08
CA ARG A 26 -11.10 -7.64 20.26
C ARG A 26 -11.57 -8.80 21.14
N GLY A 27 -10.68 -9.71 21.56
CA GLY A 27 -10.96 -10.83 22.47
C GLY A 27 -11.66 -12.04 21.84
N ASP A 28 -12.03 -11.95 20.56
CA ASP A 28 -12.66 -13.02 19.77
C ASP A 28 -11.68 -13.71 18.78
N GLY A 29 -10.38 -13.38 18.89
CA GLY A 29 -9.33 -13.81 17.97
C GLY A 29 -9.09 -12.84 16.80
N THR A 30 -9.83 -11.71 16.73
CA THR A 30 -9.58 -10.63 15.76
C THR A 30 -8.79 -9.48 16.39
N PHE A 31 -7.98 -8.83 15.56
CA PHE A 31 -7.14 -7.70 15.93
C PHE A 31 -7.42 -6.55 14.97
N GLU A 32 -7.77 -5.39 15.52
CA GLU A 32 -7.84 -4.14 14.79
C GLU A 32 -6.46 -3.48 14.85
N VAL A 33 -5.87 -3.15 13.69
CA VAL A 33 -4.50 -2.66 13.59
C VAL A 33 -4.49 -1.34 12.83
N THR A 34 -3.87 -0.32 13.39
CA THR A 34 -3.66 0.96 12.70
C THR A 34 -2.68 0.75 11.55
N ALA A 35 -3.11 1.09 10.33
CA ALA A 35 -2.25 1.03 9.16
C ALA A 35 -1.13 2.09 9.24
N PRO A 36 0.11 1.77 8.81
CA PRO A 36 1.15 2.78 8.61
C PRO A 36 0.74 3.87 7.62
N ASP A 37 1.39 5.02 7.69
CA ASP A 37 1.12 6.21 6.86
C ASP A 37 1.67 6.11 5.43
N LYS A 38 2.75 5.35 5.24
CA LYS A 38 3.39 5.14 3.94
C LYS A 38 2.65 4.09 3.11
N LEU A 39 2.21 4.50 1.91
CA LEU A 39 1.55 3.64 0.93
C LEU A 39 2.44 2.47 0.49
N GLY A 40 1.80 1.36 0.09
CA GLY A 40 2.45 0.19 -0.50
C GLY A 40 2.19 -1.11 0.27
N VAL A 41 2.92 -2.16 -0.08
CA VAL A 41 2.74 -3.51 0.49
C VAL A 41 3.53 -3.65 1.78
N TRP A 42 2.81 -3.80 2.89
CA TRP A 42 3.36 -4.07 4.22
C TRP A 42 3.19 -5.55 4.58
N LYS A 43 4.06 -6.06 5.44
CA LYS A 43 3.89 -7.37 6.07
C LYS A 43 3.62 -7.21 7.57
N VAL A 44 2.48 -7.71 8.04
CA VAL A 44 2.09 -7.77 9.45
C VAL A 44 2.44 -9.13 10.05
N TYR A 45 2.81 -9.12 11.32
CA TYR A 45 3.15 -10.27 12.15
C TYR A 45 2.33 -10.19 13.44
N LEU A 46 1.50 -11.19 13.70
CA LEU A 46 0.85 -11.37 15.00
C LEU A 46 1.67 -12.38 15.80
N LYS A 47 2.35 -11.92 16.83
CA LYS A 47 3.11 -12.75 17.77
C LYS A 47 2.27 -12.95 19.04
N SER A 48 2.07 -14.20 19.43
CA SER A 48 1.29 -14.57 20.61
C SER A 48 2.13 -15.43 21.54
N THR A 49 2.28 -15.01 22.81
CA THR A 49 3.07 -15.70 23.83
C THR A 49 2.16 -16.26 24.93
N ASP A 50 2.38 -17.51 25.36
CA ASP A 50 1.67 -18.10 26.50
C ASP A 50 2.37 -17.87 27.85
N GLY A 51 1.69 -18.21 28.95
CA GLY A 51 2.24 -18.06 30.31
C GLY A 51 3.40 -19.01 30.65
N LYS A 52 3.86 -19.83 29.69
CA LYS A 52 4.99 -20.76 29.81
C LYS A 52 6.16 -20.39 28.88
N GLY A 53 6.01 -19.31 28.10
CA GLY A 53 7.02 -18.85 27.13
C GLY A 53 6.92 -19.48 25.74
N ASN A 54 5.90 -20.29 25.44
CA ASN A 54 5.65 -20.76 24.08
C ASN A 54 5.18 -19.60 23.20
N VAL A 55 5.67 -19.53 21.96
CA VAL A 55 5.36 -18.44 21.02
C VAL A 55 4.79 -19.01 19.72
N GLY A 56 3.64 -18.49 19.31
CA GLY A 56 3.11 -18.64 17.95
C GLY A 56 3.26 -17.32 17.17
N ILE A 57 3.54 -17.41 15.87
CA ILE A 57 3.61 -16.25 14.97
C ILE A 57 2.79 -16.57 13.71
N GLU A 58 1.84 -15.71 13.39
CA GLU A 58 1.12 -15.70 12.10
C GLU A 58 1.53 -14.45 11.32
N THR A 59 1.59 -14.53 9.98
CA THR A 59 2.01 -13.38 9.16
C THR A 59 1.18 -13.22 7.90
N LYS A 60 0.87 -11.98 7.53
CA LYS A 60 0.08 -11.66 6.33
C LYS A 60 0.64 -10.41 5.63
N SER A 61 0.50 -10.33 4.31
CA SER A 61 0.75 -9.09 3.58
C SER A 61 -0.55 -8.33 3.36
N PHE A 62 -0.50 -7.01 3.42
CA PHE A 62 -1.61 -6.11 3.14
C PHE A 62 -1.10 -4.85 2.42
N THR A 63 -1.98 -4.20 1.66
CA THR A 63 -1.63 -2.97 0.93
C THR A 63 -2.22 -1.77 1.65
N VAL A 64 -1.37 -0.82 2.03
CA VAL A 64 -1.80 0.52 2.45
C VAL A 64 -2.07 1.33 1.19
N VAL A 65 -3.32 1.75 1.02
CA VAL A 65 -3.80 2.60 -0.08
C VAL A 65 -4.21 3.97 0.47
N PRO A 66 -4.29 5.02 -0.37
CA PRO A 66 -4.82 6.32 0.06
C PRO A 66 -6.19 6.18 0.73
N PRO A 67 -6.48 6.99 1.77
CA PRO A 67 -7.78 6.97 2.42
C PRO A 67 -8.88 7.28 1.40
N LYS A 68 -9.99 6.54 1.48
CA LYS A 68 -11.14 6.79 0.63
C LYS A 68 -11.71 8.18 0.96
N VAL A 69 -11.65 9.09 -0.02
CA VAL A 69 -12.31 10.39 0.07
C VAL A 69 -13.82 10.18 -0.03
N ASP A 70 -14.60 10.85 0.82
CA ASP A 70 -16.05 10.80 0.77
C ASP A 70 -16.61 11.41 -0.52
N GLY A 71 -17.69 10.81 -1.04
CA GLY A 71 -18.35 11.23 -2.28
C GLY A 71 -18.04 10.32 -3.48
N VAL A 72 -18.30 10.84 -4.68
CA VAL A 72 -18.10 10.15 -5.97
C VAL A 72 -16.97 10.83 -6.72
N ASN A 73 -16.00 10.07 -7.20
CA ASN A 73 -14.97 10.60 -8.11
C ASN A 73 -15.61 10.93 -9.48
N LEU A 74 -16.00 12.20 -9.67
CA LEU A 74 -16.63 12.69 -10.90
C LEU A 74 -15.72 12.63 -12.14
N ALA A 75 -14.40 12.57 -11.94
CA ALA A 75 -13.41 12.47 -13.01
C ALA A 75 -13.17 11.01 -13.45
N SER A 76 -13.57 10.01 -12.65
CA SER A 76 -13.31 8.59 -12.94
C SER A 76 -13.85 8.18 -14.31
N GLY A 77 -12.96 7.63 -15.15
CA GLY A 77 -13.28 7.18 -16.52
C GLY A 77 -13.71 8.29 -17.50
N LYS A 78 -13.49 9.57 -17.18
CA LYS A 78 -13.76 10.68 -18.12
C LYS A 78 -12.67 10.77 -19.18
N PRO A 79 -12.97 11.34 -20.38
CA PRO A 79 -11.94 11.71 -21.33
C PRO A 79 -10.92 12.66 -20.68
N ALA A 80 -9.64 12.38 -20.88
CA ALA A 80 -8.53 13.20 -20.42
C ALA A 80 -7.60 13.48 -21.60
N GLU A 81 -7.16 14.72 -21.73
CA GLU A 81 -6.26 15.20 -22.78
C GLU A 81 -4.94 15.68 -22.16
N ALA A 82 -3.84 15.52 -22.88
CA ALA A 82 -2.53 16.04 -22.53
C ALA A 82 -1.79 16.46 -23.80
N SER A 83 -0.91 17.47 -23.69
CA SER A 83 -0.10 17.95 -24.82
C SER A 83 0.97 16.97 -25.28
N SER A 84 1.39 16.04 -24.42
CA SER A 84 2.24 14.90 -24.74
C SER A 84 2.04 13.77 -23.73
N PHE A 85 2.51 12.58 -24.07
CA PHE A 85 2.62 11.44 -23.16
C PHE A 85 3.75 10.50 -23.61
N GLN A 86 4.23 9.60 -22.75
CA GLN A 86 5.17 8.54 -23.15
C GLN A 86 4.40 7.40 -23.87
N PRO A 87 4.61 7.14 -25.18
CA PRO A 87 3.90 6.06 -25.88
C PRO A 87 4.56 4.68 -25.68
N ASP A 88 5.89 4.61 -25.76
CA ASP A 88 6.64 3.37 -25.98
C ASP A 88 7.56 2.97 -24.81
N SER A 89 7.32 3.48 -23.59
CA SER A 89 8.18 3.12 -22.45
C SER A 89 7.85 1.71 -21.92
N VAL A 90 8.87 0.90 -21.69
CA VAL A 90 8.71 -0.49 -21.22
C VAL A 90 8.05 -0.48 -19.84
N GLY A 91 6.82 -1.01 -19.78
CA GLY A 91 5.99 -1.00 -18.56
C GLY A 91 5.07 0.21 -18.41
N CYS A 92 5.11 1.19 -19.31
CA CYS A 92 4.16 2.31 -19.33
C CYS A 92 4.07 2.99 -20.71
N PRO A 93 3.14 2.59 -21.58
CA PRO A 93 2.35 3.61 -22.26
C PRO A 93 1.66 4.43 -21.15
N CYS A 94 1.97 5.72 -21.06
CA CYS A 94 1.49 6.60 -19.99
C CYS A 94 0.46 7.64 -20.46
N PRO A 95 -0.62 7.27 -21.19
CA PRO A 95 -1.57 8.23 -21.75
C PRO A 95 -2.32 9.00 -20.67
N ALA A 96 -2.92 10.13 -21.06
CA ALA A 96 -3.70 10.99 -20.16
C ALA A 96 -4.84 10.25 -19.42
N ALA A 97 -5.43 9.22 -20.05
CA ALA A 97 -6.47 8.39 -19.45
C ALA A 97 -6.05 7.70 -18.13
N ASN A 98 -4.76 7.38 -17.97
CA ASN A 98 -4.22 6.77 -16.75
C ASN A 98 -4.27 7.73 -15.53
N ALA A 99 -4.53 9.03 -15.71
CA ALA A 99 -4.72 9.96 -14.59
C ALA A 99 -6.11 9.84 -13.93
N VAL A 100 -7.05 9.13 -14.56
CA VAL A 100 -8.47 9.08 -14.17
C VAL A 100 -9.08 7.67 -14.24
N ASP A 101 -8.28 6.63 -14.45
CA ASP A 101 -8.73 5.23 -14.52
C ASP A 101 -9.06 4.62 -13.15
N GLY A 102 -8.60 5.24 -12.05
CA GLY A 102 -8.80 4.77 -10.67
C GLY A 102 -7.80 3.71 -10.22
N SER A 103 -6.75 3.46 -10.99
CA SER A 103 -5.64 2.57 -10.62
C SER A 103 -4.53 3.35 -9.90
N PHE A 104 -3.82 2.67 -8.99
CA PHE A 104 -2.58 3.18 -8.39
C PHE A 104 -1.32 2.60 -9.06
N ASP A 105 -1.50 1.65 -10.00
CA ASP A 105 -0.42 0.98 -10.73
C ASP A 105 -0.11 1.65 -12.08
N THR A 106 -0.95 2.59 -12.51
CA THR A 106 -0.80 3.36 -13.76
C THR A 106 -0.54 4.84 -13.45
N ARG A 107 -0.06 5.59 -14.46
CA ARG A 107 0.07 7.05 -14.40
C ARG A 107 0.02 7.66 -15.80
N TRP A 108 -0.34 8.93 -15.88
CA TRP A 108 0.14 9.78 -16.98
C TRP A 108 1.57 10.23 -16.70
N ALA A 109 2.35 10.39 -17.77
CA ALA A 109 3.65 11.05 -17.74
C ALA A 109 3.90 11.71 -19.09
N SER A 110 4.42 12.93 -19.08
CA SER A 110 4.79 13.65 -20.30
C SER A 110 5.85 12.89 -21.09
N GLU A 111 5.88 13.13 -22.40
CA GLU A 111 7.04 12.74 -23.21
C GLU A 111 8.32 13.36 -22.64
N TRP A 112 9.44 12.64 -22.76
CA TRP A 112 10.76 13.08 -22.34
C TRP A 112 11.69 13.04 -23.56
N ALA A 113 12.55 14.05 -23.67
CA ALA A 113 13.61 14.08 -24.66
C ALA A 113 14.85 14.70 -24.00
N ASP A 114 15.95 13.97 -23.94
CA ASP A 114 17.26 14.44 -23.47
C ASP A 114 18.01 15.12 -24.63
N GLN A 115 17.61 16.35 -24.94
CA GLN A 115 18.33 17.24 -25.88
C GLN A 115 19.71 17.60 -25.30
N GLN A 116 20.73 16.78 -25.61
CA GLN A 116 22.14 16.96 -25.28
C GLN A 116 23.02 16.89 -26.53
#